data_AF-A0A3C1Q5B8-F1
#
_entry.id   AF-A0A3C1Q5B8-F1
#
_cell.length_a   1.000
_cell.length_b   1.000
_cell.length_c   1.000
_cell.angle_alpha   90.00
_cell.angle_beta   90.00
_cell.angle_gamma   90.00
#
_symmetry.space_group_name_H-M   'P 1'
#
loop_
_entity.id
_entity.type
_entity.pdbx_description
1 polymer ?
#
loop_
_entity_poly.entity_id
_entity_poly.type
_entity_poly.pdbx_seq_one_letter_code
_entity_poly.pdbx_strand_id
1 'polypeptide(L)'
;MKSIIFTWFSLVVCSLGAELPLAALGEKIFLDTSLSNPPGQGCVSCHSPENAFADPRRVSPGAVKGRLGRRNAPSLMYAALIPSQRLEDTYDDKGELEYIVEGGLF
;
A
#
# COMPACT_ATOMS: atom_id res chain seq x y z
N MET A 1 54.09 -34.82 3.50
CA MET A 1 52.97 -34.94 4.46
C MET A 1 51.93 -33.90 4.07
N LYS A 2 50.81 -34.39 3.52
CA LYS A 2 49.68 -33.59 3.04
C LYS A 2 48.80 -33.27 4.26
N SER A 3 48.46 -32.01 4.47
CA SER A 3 47.23 -31.69 5.19
C SER A 3 46.62 -30.45 4.60
N ILE A 4 45.64 -30.71 3.75
CA ILE A 4 44.72 -29.78 3.13
C ILE A 4 43.71 -29.44 4.23
N ILE A 5 43.85 -28.28 4.86
CA ILE A 5 42.84 -27.77 5.79
C ILE A 5 41.79 -27.04 4.95
N PHE A 6 40.80 -27.84 4.55
CA PHE A 6 39.37 -27.53 4.53
C PHE A 6 38.97 -26.11 4.10
N THR A 7 38.83 -25.98 2.78
CA THR A 7 37.78 -25.22 2.10
C THR A 7 36.38 -25.56 2.66
N TRP A 8 35.98 -24.94 3.78
CA TRP A 8 34.61 -24.99 4.32
C TRP A 8 34.21 -23.61 4.87
N PHE A 9 34.06 -22.63 3.99
CA PHE A 9 33.09 -21.54 4.22
C PHE A 9 32.15 -21.51 3.02
N SER A 10 31.55 -22.67 2.80
CA SER A 10 30.36 -22.81 1.98
C SER A 10 29.22 -22.12 2.70
N LEU A 11 28.62 -21.14 2.01
CA LEU A 11 27.18 -20.98 1.94
C LEU A 11 26.43 -21.01 3.29
N VAL A 12 26.55 -19.94 4.06
CA VAL A 12 25.44 -19.49 4.92
C VAL A 12 25.35 -17.97 4.79
N VAL A 13 24.96 -17.49 3.61
CA VAL A 13 24.33 -16.18 3.52
C VAL A 13 22.95 -16.36 4.16
N CYS A 14 22.85 -15.83 5.36
CA CYS A 14 21.66 -15.76 6.18
C CYS A 14 20.52 -15.11 5.37
N SER A 15 19.49 -15.87 5.03
CA SER A 15 18.25 -15.40 4.38
C SER A 15 17.34 -14.65 5.36
N LEU A 16 17.90 -13.74 6.16
CA LEU A 16 17.16 -12.97 7.15
C LEU A 16 16.60 -11.71 6.48
N GLY A 17 15.55 -11.86 5.68
CA GLY A 17 14.83 -10.71 5.09
C GLY A 17 14.35 -10.85 3.65
N ALA A 18 14.17 -12.07 3.12
CA ALA A 18 13.56 -12.23 1.81
C ALA A 18 12.08 -11.81 1.87
N GLU A 19 11.77 -10.61 1.37
CA GLU A 19 10.39 -10.22 1.08
C GLU A 19 9.74 -11.25 0.15
N LEU A 20 8.46 -11.56 0.39
CA LEU A 20 7.71 -12.41 -0.52
C LEU A 20 7.82 -11.83 -1.93
N PRO A 21 8.11 -12.64 -2.97
CA PRO A 21 8.34 -12.12 -4.32
C PRO A 21 7.23 -11.18 -4.83
N LEU A 22 5.99 -11.42 -4.40
CA LEU A 22 4.84 -10.59 -4.74
C LEU A 22 4.80 -9.25 -3.99
N ALA A 23 5.23 -9.22 -2.72
CA ALA A 23 5.32 -7.97 -1.94
C ALA A 23 6.40 -7.05 -2.54
N ALA A 24 7.58 -7.61 -2.85
CA ALA A 24 8.67 -6.88 -3.50
C ALA A 24 8.27 -6.36 -4.90
N LEU A 25 7.46 -7.12 -5.65
CA LEU A 25 6.90 -6.64 -6.92
C LEU A 25 5.88 -5.51 -6.69
N GLY A 26 5.03 -5.63 -5.66
CA GLY A 26 4.07 -4.61 -5.26
C GLY A 26 4.75 -3.29 -4.88
N GLU A 27 5.85 -3.35 -4.12
CA GLU A 27 6.65 -2.17 -3.79
C GLU A 27 7.19 -1.48 -5.05
N LYS A 28 7.75 -2.25 -5.99
CA LYS A 28 8.23 -1.70 -7.26
C LYS A 28 7.12 -0.98 -8.02
N ILE A 29 5.93 -1.58 -8.12
CA ILE A 29 4.76 -0.95 -8.76
C ILE A 29 4.35 0.32 -8.01
N PHE A 30 4.34 0.29 -6.68
CA PHE A 30 3.95 1.42 -5.83
C PHE A 30 4.86 2.65 -6.02
N LEU A 31 6.15 2.41 -6.26
CA LEU A 31 7.17 3.42 -6.48
C LEU A 31 7.31 3.83 -7.95
N ASP A 32 6.75 3.09 -8.90
CA ASP A 32 6.94 3.31 -10.34
C ASP A 32 6.20 4.55 -10.84
N THR A 33 6.95 5.59 -11.16
CA THR A 33 6.42 6.86 -11.70
C THR A 33 6.12 6.83 -13.20
N SER A 34 6.47 5.75 -13.90
CA SER A 34 6.20 5.59 -15.34
C SER A 34 4.76 5.18 -15.64
N LEU A 35 4.01 4.74 -14.61
CA LEU A 35 2.62 4.27 -14.73
C LEU A 35 1.60 5.41 -14.88
N SER A 36 1.98 6.67 -14.63
CA SER A 36 1.11 7.82 -14.86
C SER A 36 1.18 8.35 -16.31
N ASN A 37 0.17 9.15 -16.69
CA ASN A 37 0.20 9.92 -17.93
C ASN A 37 -0.11 11.41 -17.67
N PRO A 38 0.81 12.34 -17.96
CA PRO A 38 2.20 12.09 -18.36
C PRO A 38 3.00 11.34 -17.29
N PRO A 39 4.08 10.62 -17.65
CA PRO A 39 4.97 9.98 -16.68
C PRO A 39 5.53 10.99 -15.68
N GLY A 40 5.70 10.57 -14.42
CA GLY A 40 6.27 11.39 -13.34
C GLY A 40 5.55 11.30 -12.00
N GLN A 41 4.46 10.52 -11.89
CA GLN A 41 3.71 10.34 -10.65
C GLN A 41 3.47 8.84 -10.39
N GLY A 42 3.78 8.36 -9.20
CA GLY A 42 3.49 6.99 -8.74
C GLY A 42 2.48 6.99 -7.59
N CYS A 43 2.14 5.81 -7.05
CA CYS A 43 1.29 5.71 -5.86
C CYS A 43 1.91 6.47 -4.67
N VAL A 44 3.23 6.35 -4.52
CA VAL A 44 4.03 7.02 -3.49
C VAL A 44 3.96 8.55 -3.52
N SER A 45 3.65 9.15 -4.67
CA SER A 45 3.58 10.61 -4.81
C SER A 45 2.41 11.24 -4.03
N CYS A 46 1.39 10.45 -3.70
CA CYS A 46 0.27 10.86 -2.83
C CYS A 46 0.28 10.09 -1.51
N HIS A 47 0.76 8.85 -1.50
CA HIS A 47 0.84 8.01 -0.31
C HIS A 47 2.30 7.85 0.15
N SER A 48 2.88 8.91 0.69
CA SER A 48 4.31 8.96 1.05
C SER A 48 4.61 8.25 2.38
N PRO A 49 5.61 7.36 2.45
CA PRO A 49 6.05 6.73 3.70
C PRO A 49 6.39 7.72 4.81
N GLU A 50 6.94 8.89 4.47
CA GLU A 50 7.31 9.95 5.43
C GLU A 50 6.10 10.51 6.18
N ASN A 51 4.90 10.36 5.61
CA ASN A 51 3.64 10.83 6.18
C ASN A 51 2.69 9.66 6.45
N ALA A 52 3.22 8.52 6.89
CA ALA A 52 2.45 7.32 7.17
C ALA A 52 1.56 6.89 5.98
N PHE A 53 2.09 7.00 4.75
CA PHE A 53 1.39 6.69 3.50
C PHE A 53 0.11 7.53 3.27
N ALA A 54 -0.01 8.70 3.90
CA ALA A 54 -1.05 9.68 3.62
C ALA A 54 -0.49 10.86 2.81
N ASP A 55 -1.38 11.66 2.22
CA ASP A 55 -1.00 12.93 1.63
C ASP A 55 -1.17 14.07 2.67
N PRO A 56 -0.10 14.79 3.05
CA PRO A 56 -0.22 15.92 3.97
C PRO A 56 -0.92 17.14 3.34
N ARG A 57 -1.13 17.15 2.02
CA ARG A 57 -1.86 18.23 1.32
C ARG A 57 -3.36 18.04 1.47
N ARG A 58 -4.13 19.14 1.42
CA ARG A 58 -5.61 19.09 1.48
C ARG A 58 -6.21 18.14 0.44
N VAL A 59 -5.69 18.17 -0.79
CA VAL A 59 -6.02 17.22 -1.88
C VAL A 59 -4.75 17.00 -2.70
N SER A 60 -4.63 15.81 -3.29
CA SER A 60 -3.46 15.45 -4.09
C SER A 60 -3.52 16.08 -5.48
N PRO A 61 -2.38 16.51 -6.06
CA PRO A 61 -2.30 16.83 -7.48
C PRO A 61 -2.40 15.55 -8.32
N GLY A 62 -2.98 15.69 -9.50
CA GLY A 62 -2.92 14.67 -10.54
C GLY A 62 -1.66 14.82 -11.40
N ALA A 63 -1.34 13.77 -12.16
CA ALA A 63 -0.14 13.74 -13.01
C ALA A 63 -0.14 14.85 -14.08
N VAL A 64 -1.32 15.23 -14.58
CA VAL A 64 -1.45 16.38 -15.48
C VAL A 64 -1.42 17.66 -14.65
N LYS A 65 -0.44 18.54 -14.92
CA LYS A 65 -0.28 19.83 -14.25
C LYS A 65 -1.61 20.60 -14.18
N GLY A 66 -1.93 21.09 -12.99
CA GLY A 66 -3.15 21.86 -12.70
C GLY A 66 -4.39 21.01 -12.39
N ARG A 67 -4.35 19.68 -12.55
CA ARG A 67 -5.41 18.79 -12.07
C ARG A 67 -5.21 18.46 -10.60
N LEU A 68 -6.33 18.38 -9.87
CA LEU A 68 -6.37 17.99 -8.46
C LEU A 68 -7.39 16.88 -8.27
N GLY A 69 -7.15 16.05 -7.25
CA GLY A 69 -8.16 15.14 -6.72
C GLY A 69 -9.34 15.88 -6.09
N ARG A 70 -10.43 15.16 -5.87
CA ARG A 70 -11.66 15.70 -5.24
C ARG A 70 -11.70 15.49 -3.72
N ARG A 71 -10.82 14.63 -3.19
CA ARG A 71 -10.72 14.26 -1.77
C ARG A 71 -9.25 14.24 -1.37
N ASN A 72 -8.99 14.33 -0.07
CA ASN A 72 -7.68 14.02 0.48
C ASN A 72 -7.38 12.52 0.26
N ALA A 73 -6.12 12.18 -0.01
CA ALA A 73 -5.68 10.80 -0.08
C ALA A 73 -5.31 10.33 1.35
N PRO A 74 -6.05 9.37 1.92
CA PRO A 74 -5.85 8.94 3.30
C PRO A 74 -4.56 8.13 3.46
N SER A 75 -4.21 7.81 4.70
CA SER A 75 -3.17 6.81 4.98
C SER A 75 -3.55 5.45 4.38
N LEU A 76 -2.58 4.78 3.75
CA LEU A 76 -2.72 3.37 3.36
C LEU A 76 -2.28 2.40 4.46
N MET A 77 -1.77 2.90 5.59
CA MET A 77 -1.53 2.02 6.74
C MET A 77 -2.87 1.40 7.16
N TYR A 78 -2.88 0.08 7.33
CA TYR A 78 -4.07 -0.72 7.68
C TYR A 78 -5.21 -0.73 6.65
N ALA A 79 -5.06 -0.11 5.46
CA ALA A 79 -6.12 -0.09 4.44
C ALA A 79 -6.52 -1.50 3.95
N ALA A 80 -5.59 -2.46 4.01
CA ALA A 80 -5.87 -3.86 3.68
C ALA A 80 -6.85 -4.55 4.63
N LEU A 81 -7.15 -3.96 5.79
CA LEU A 81 -8.12 -4.47 6.76
C LEU A 81 -9.55 -3.94 6.51
N ILE A 82 -9.73 -3.04 5.54
CA ILE A 82 -11.05 -2.53 5.17
C ILE A 82 -11.85 -3.69 4.55
N PRO A 83 -13.02 -4.06 5.09
CA PRO A 83 -13.79 -5.17 4.56
C PRO A 83 -14.34 -4.84 3.17
N SER A 84 -14.69 -5.87 2.40
CA SER A 84 -15.47 -5.70 1.17
C SER A 84 -16.81 -5.05 1.50
N GLN A 85 -17.33 -4.25 0.57
CA GLN A 85 -18.63 -3.62 0.73
C GLN A 85 -19.72 -4.68 1.00
N ARG A 86 -20.44 -4.54 2.11
CA ARG A 86 -21.53 -5.42 2.54
C ARG A 86 -22.66 -4.61 3.18
N LEU A 87 -23.84 -5.20 3.26
CA LEU A 87 -24.91 -4.68 4.08
C LEU A 87 -24.75 -5.27 5.49
N GLU A 88 -24.85 -4.41 6.50
CA GLU A 88 -24.87 -4.78 7.90
C GLU A 88 -26.24 -4.48 8.48
N ASP A 89 -26.74 -5.43 9.27
CA ASP A 89 -28.02 -5.34 9.94
C ASP A 89 -27.85 -4.49 11.21
N THR A 90 -28.57 -3.38 11.30
CA THR A 90 -28.57 -2.48 12.46
C THR A 90 -30.00 -2.16 12.88
N TYR A 91 -30.17 -1.54 14.05
CA TYR A 91 -31.49 -1.13 14.54
C TYR A 91 -31.50 0.39 14.76
N ASP A 92 -32.57 1.05 14.31
CA ASP A 92 -32.75 2.48 14.52
C ASP A 92 -33.15 2.81 15.97
N ASP A 93 -33.31 4.10 16.28
CA ASP A 93 -33.72 4.57 17.62
C ASP A 93 -35.11 4.06 18.05
N LYS A 94 -35.91 3.49 17.14
CA LYS A 94 -37.24 2.90 17.40
C LYS A 94 -37.18 1.37 17.54
N GLY A 95 -36.03 0.76 17.31
CA GLY A 95 -35.83 -0.69 17.33
C GLY A 95 -36.21 -1.39 16.02
N GLU A 96 -36.36 -0.66 14.93
CA GLU A 96 -36.67 -1.22 13.61
C GLU A 96 -35.38 -1.58 12.86
N LEU A 97 -35.41 -2.66 12.08
CA LEU A 97 -34.25 -3.12 11.31
C LEU A 97 -33.92 -2.13 10.18
N GLU A 98 -32.68 -1.68 10.14
CA GLU A 98 -32.09 -0.83 9.11
C GLU A 98 -30.82 -1.49 8.55
N TYR A 99 -30.71 -1.51 7.22
CA TYR A 99 -29.50 -2.01 6.54
C TYR A 99 -28.57 -0.85 6.21
N ILE A 100 -27.36 -0.86 6.76
CA ILE A 100 -26.32 0.11 6.43
C ILE A 100 -25.23 -0.53 5.56
N VAL A 101 -24.59 0.28 4.72
CA VAL A 101 -23.43 -0.18 3.94
C VAL A 101 -22.18 -0.06 4.80
N GLU A 102 -21.48 -1.19 5.01
CA GLU A 102 -20.18 -1.25 5.67
C GLU A 102 -19.08 -1.58 4.66
N GLY A 103 -17.91 -0.96 4.84
CA GLY A 103 -16.70 -1.28 4.09
C GLY A 103 -16.67 -0.73 2.67
N GLY A 104 -15.78 -1.31 1.87
CA GLY A 104 -15.47 -0.84 0.52
C GLY A 104 -14.38 0.22 0.51
N LEU A 105 -13.40 0.03 -0.37
CA LEU A 105 -12.53 1.12 -0.82
C LEU A 105 -13.31 2.00 -1.80
N PHE A 106 -13.08 3.32 -1.75
CA PHE A 106 -13.79 4.31 -2.57
C PHE A 106 -13.44 4.28 -4.07
#